data_AF-A0A368F1I6-F1
#
_entry.id   AF-A0A368F1I6-F1
#
_cell.length_a   1.000
_cell.length_b   1.000
_cell.length_c   1.000
_cell.angle_alpha   90.00
_cell.angle_beta   90.00
_cell.angle_gamma   90.00
#
_symmetry.space_group_name_H-M   'P 1'
#
loop_
_entity.id
_entity.type
_entity.pdbx_description
1 polymer ?
#
loop_
_entity_poly.entity_id
_entity_poly.type
_entity_poly.pdbx_seq_one_letter_code
_entity_poly.pdbx_strand_id
1 'polypeptide(L)'
;MRLLPQSIAAALYRDPTTFATANCRRSAGVAHRMEKPTFRPKKVLILSKITRYEFEKRLHSNVDDKQLETLLRRRGSDYHQLLAKHQIHHDYLTTIKSELE
;
A
#
# COMPACT_ATOMS: atom_id res chain seq x y z
N MET A 1 -2.69 -23.20 -4.62
CA MET A 1 -2.03 -22.01 -4.06
C MET A 1 -0.59 -22.01 -4.53
N ARG A 2 -0.14 -20.98 -5.27
CA ARG A 2 1.26 -20.91 -5.74
C ARG A 2 2.13 -20.45 -4.58
N LEU A 3 2.92 -21.36 -4.02
CA LEU A 3 3.93 -21.03 -3.01
C LEU A 3 4.98 -20.14 -3.65
N LEU A 4 5.28 -19.01 -3.02
CA LEU A 4 6.36 -18.12 -3.42
C LEU A 4 7.69 -18.90 -3.36
N PRO A 5 8.60 -18.72 -4.33
CA PRO A 5 9.94 -19.28 -4.27
C PRO A 5 10.61 -18.86 -2.96
N GLN A 6 11.24 -19.81 -2.27
CA GLN A 6 11.83 -19.62 -0.92
C GLN A 6 12.79 -18.41 -0.87
N SER A 7 13.44 -18.09 -1.98
CA SER A 7 14.35 -16.93 -2.11
C SER A 7 13.68 -15.57 -1.90
N ILE A 8 12.42 -15.42 -2.34
CA ILE A 8 11.68 -14.15 -2.22
C ILE A 8 11.14 -13.99 -0.80
N ALA A 9 10.63 -15.07 -0.20
CA ALA A 9 10.19 -15.05 1.20
C ALA A 9 11.36 -14.75 2.16
N ALA A 10 12.55 -15.33 1.92
CA ALA A 10 13.73 -15.07 2.72
C ALA A 10 14.25 -13.62 2.61
N ALA A 11 14.02 -12.94 1.49
CA ALA A 11 14.39 -11.52 1.32
C ALA A 11 13.40 -10.58 2.02
N LEU A 12 12.11 -10.91 2.01
CA LEU A 12 11.05 -10.07 2.59
C LEU A 12 10.92 -10.22 4.12
N TYR A 13 11.33 -11.38 4.67
CA TYR A 13 11.28 -11.67 6.12
C TYR A 13 12.67 -11.71 6.78
N ARG A 14 13.71 -11.15 6.14
CA ARG A 14 15.05 -11.11 6.74
C ARG A 14 15.08 -10.08 7.88
N ASP A 15 15.22 -10.57 9.11
CA ASP A 15 15.36 -9.75 10.29
C ASP A 15 16.63 -8.88 10.17
N PRO A 16 16.54 -7.54 10.22
CA PRO A 16 17.70 -6.66 10.05
C PRO A 16 18.80 -6.89 11.10
N THR A 17 18.49 -7.56 12.21
CA THR A 17 19.48 -7.92 13.25
C THR A 17 20.49 -8.97 12.81
N THR A 18 20.16 -9.85 11.85
CA THR A 18 21.07 -10.93 11.42
C THR A 18 22.22 -10.45 10.54
N PHE A 19 22.16 -9.24 9.98
CA PHE A 19 23.27 -8.65 9.23
C PHE A 19 24.38 -8.10 10.12
N ALA A 20 24.09 -7.77 11.38
CA ALA A 20 25.04 -7.11 12.28
C ALA A 20 26.05 -8.08 12.92
N THR A 21 25.78 -9.38 12.95
CA THR A 21 26.55 -10.34 13.76
C THR A 21 27.63 -11.11 12.99
N ALA A 22 27.64 -11.08 11.66
CA ALA A 22 28.50 -11.98 10.88
C ALA A 22 29.91 -11.46 10.54
N ASN A 23 30.29 -10.22 10.91
CA ASN A 23 31.61 -9.71 10.48
C ASN A 23 32.34 -8.74 11.43
N CYS A 24 32.17 -8.90 12.75
CA CYS A 24 32.94 -8.12 13.73
C CYS A 24 34.24 -8.86 14.12
N ARG A 25 35.23 -8.89 13.23
CA ARG A 25 36.64 -9.07 13.66
C ARG A 25 37.06 -7.78 14.36
N ARG A 26 37.49 -7.90 15.63
CA ARG A 26 37.89 -6.80 16.51
C ARG A 26 38.91 -5.87 15.83
N SER A 27 38.45 -4.69 15.45
CA SER A 27 39.27 -3.48 15.40
C SER A 27 38.56 -2.44 16.27
N ALA A 28 39.20 -2.06 17.38
CA ALA A 28 38.75 -0.97 18.24
C ALA A 28 38.93 0.35 17.48
N GLY A 29 37.95 0.68 16.64
CA GLY A 29 37.85 1.93 15.92
C GLY A 29 36.48 2.53 16.21
N VAL A 30 36.48 3.80 16.64
CA VAL A 30 35.39 4.76 16.79
C VAL A 30 33.99 4.18 16.52
N ALA A 31 33.14 4.16 17.56
CA ALA A 31 31.72 3.83 17.45
C ALA A 31 31.04 4.77 16.43
N HIS A 32 31.03 4.38 15.17
CA HIS A 32 30.27 5.06 14.13
C HIS A 32 28.81 4.82 14.48
N ARG A 33 28.11 5.87 14.89
CA ARG A 33 26.67 5.86 15.09
C ARG A 33 26.06 5.32 13.79
N MET A 34 25.59 4.08 13.80
CA MET A 34 24.93 3.48 12.65
C MET A 34 23.62 4.24 12.47
N GLU A 35 23.61 5.19 11.53
CA GLU A 35 22.37 5.89 11.18
C GLU A 35 21.37 4.88 10.63
N LYS A 36 20.12 4.98 11.08
CA LYS A 36 19.05 4.12 10.54
C LYS A 36 18.97 4.34 9.04
N PRO A 37 18.96 3.28 8.21
CA PRO A 37 18.81 3.43 6.78
C PRO A 37 17.51 4.18 6.49
N THR A 38 17.62 5.34 5.82
CA THR A 38 16.47 6.17 5.47
C THR A 38 15.98 5.78 4.08
N PHE A 39 14.69 5.50 3.94
CA PHE A 39 14.09 5.21 2.65
C PHE A 39 14.02 6.49 1.80
N ARG A 40 14.90 6.60 0.79
CA ARG A 40 14.98 7.76 -0.13
C ARG A 40 15.08 7.28 -1.58
N PRO A 41 13.98 6.75 -2.15
CA PRO A 41 13.97 6.28 -3.54
C PRO A 41 14.19 7.45 -4.52
N LYS A 42 14.96 7.23 -5.59
CA LYS A 42 15.16 8.24 -6.66
C LYS A 42 13.92 8.44 -7.53
N LYS A 43 13.12 7.39 -7.69
CA LYS A 43 11.89 7.33 -8.50
C LYS A 43 10.95 6.34 -7.85
N VAL A 44 9.65 6.65 -7.84
CA VAL A 44 8.59 5.79 -7.31
C VAL A 44 7.46 5.72 -8.34
N LEU A 45 6.88 4.53 -8.53
CA LEU A 45 5.65 4.31 -9.27
C LEU A 45 4.59 3.80 -8.29
N ILE A 46 3.52 4.56 -8.09
CA ILE A 46 2.38 4.17 -7.27
C ILE A 46 1.29 3.64 -8.21
N LEU A 47 0.87 2.38 -8.00
CA LEU A 47 -0.23 1.76 -8.73
C LEU A 47 -1.43 1.61 -7.80
N SER A 48 -2.59 2.09 -8.23
CA SER A 48 -3.86 1.91 -7.52
C SER A 48 -4.83 1.06 -8.33
N LYS A 49 -5.72 0.36 -7.61
CA LYS A 49 -6.83 -0.38 -8.22
C LYS A 49 -8.05 0.53 -8.29
N ILE A 50 -8.93 0.34 -9.27
CA ILE A 50 -10.25 0.96 -9.24
C ILE A 50 -11.07 0.37 -8.08
N THR A 51 -11.81 1.21 -7.37
CA THR A 51 -12.73 0.76 -6.31
C THR A 51 -14.05 0.29 -6.93
N ARG A 52 -14.83 -0.49 -6.18
CA ARG A 52 -16.16 -0.89 -6.67
C ARG A 52 -17.11 0.30 -6.82
N TYR A 53 -17.00 1.31 -5.95
CA TYR A 53 -17.72 2.59 -6.10
C TYR A 53 -17.37 3.29 -7.42
N GLU A 54 -16.08 3.46 -7.72
CA GLU A 54 -15.58 4.04 -8.98
C GLU A 54 -16.09 3.28 -10.21
N PHE A 55 -16.04 1.94 -10.15
CA PHE A 55 -16.54 1.10 -11.23
C PHE A 55 -18.04 1.35 -11.50
N GLU A 56 -18.88 1.38 -10.46
CA GLU A 56 -20.32 1.63 -10.60
C GLU A 56 -20.59 3.06 -11.09
N LYS A 57 -19.87 4.06 -10.58
CA LYS A 57 -19.92 5.45 -11.07
C LYS A 57 -19.64 5.56 -12.58
N ARG A 58 -18.62 4.84 -13.06
CA ARG A 58 -18.27 4.83 -14.49
C ARG A 58 -19.30 4.08 -15.33
N LEU A 59 -19.82 2.98 -14.80
CA LEU A 59 -20.85 2.18 -15.48
C LEU A 59 -22.16 2.96 -15.65
N HIS A 60 -22.54 3.77 -14.66
CA HIS A 60 -23.73 4.61 -14.67
C HIS A 60 -23.35 6.09 -14.77
N SER A 61 -22.55 6.45 -15.77
CA SER A 61 -22.03 7.82 -15.95
C SER A 61 -23.11 8.90 -16.17
N ASN A 62 -24.34 8.49 -16.47
CA ASN A 62 -25.50 9.32 -16.73
C ASN A 62 -26.41 9.56 -15.52
N VAL A 63 -26.07 9.02 -14.34
CA VAL A 63 -26.90 9.17 -13.12
C VAL A 63 -26.15 9.93 -12.02
N ASP A 64 -26.90 10.66 -11.19
CA ASP A 64 -26.33 11.33 -10.02
C ASP A 64 -26.06 10.34 -8.85
N ASP A 65 -25.45 10.82 -7.77
CA ASP A 65 -25.12 9.98 -6.61
C ASP A 65 -26.35 9.39 -5.90
N LYS A 66 -27.48 10.11 -5.85
CA LYS A 66 -28.71 9.63 -5.20
C LYS A 66 -29.39 8.55 -6.04
N GLN A 67 -29.38 8.73 -7.36
CA GLN A 67 -29.87 7.74 -8.32
C GLN A 67 -28.98 6.50 -8.31
N LEU A 68 -27.66 6.68 -8.26
CA LEU A 68 -26.70 5.59 -8.14
C LEU A 68 -26.94 4.80 -6.85
N GLU A 69 -27.11 5.48 -5.72
CA GLU A 69 -27.44 4.85 -4.45
C GLU A 69 -28.72 4.00 -4.54
N THR A 70 -29.78 4.57 -5.11
CA THR A 70 -31.06 3.87 -5.29
C THR A 70 -30.91 2.63 -6.16
N LEU A 71 -30.15 2.74 -7.27
CA LEU A 71 -29.89 1.65 -8.20
C LEU A 71 -29.10 0.52 -7.56
N LEU A 72 -28.05 0.85 -6.80
CA LEU A 72 -27.21 -0.13 -6.11
C LEU A 72 -27.98 -0.82 -4.98
N ARG A 73 -28.75 -0.09 -4.17
CA ARG A 73 -29.61 -0.66 -3.14
C ARG A 73 -30.64 -1.63 -3.72
N ARG A 74 -31.25 -1.28 -4.86
CA ARG A 74 -32.20 -2.17 -5.58
C ARG A 74 -31.55 -3.49 -6.02
N ARG A 75 -30.24 -3.51 -6.28
CA ARG A 75 -29.47 -4.71 -6.64
C ARG A 75 -28.91 -5.46 -5.42
N GLY A 76 -29.20 -5.00 -4.20
CA GLY A 76 -28.66 -5.58 -2.96
C GLY A 76 -27.23 -5.15 -2.64
N SER A 77 -26.72 -4.08 -3.25
CA SER A 77 -25.42 -3.50 -2.93
C SER A 77 -25.55 -2.36 -1.91
N ASP A 78 -24.66 -2.33 -0.92
CA ASP A 78 -24.58 -1.24 0.06
C ASP A 78 -23.74 -0.07 -0.50
N TYR A 79 -24.43 0.97 -0.96
CA TYR A 79 -23.80 2.18 -1.50
C TYR A 79 -22.86 2.86 -0.49
N HIS A 80 -23.27 3.01 0.77
CA HIS A 80 -22.47 3.72 1.77
C HIS A 80 -21.21 2.94 2.14
N GLN A 81 -21.30 1.62 2.23
CA GLN A 81 -20.13 0.78 2.45
C GLN A 81 -19.14 0.87 1.26
N LEU A 82 -19.64 0.91 0.03
CA LEU A 82 -18.81 1.10 -1.16
C LEU A 82 -18.11 2.46 -1.16
N LEU A 83 -18.84 3.52 -0.82
CA LEU A 83 -18.31 4.89 -0.72
C LEU A 83 -17.25 5.00 0.38
N ALA A 84 -17.52 4.46 1.57
CA ALA A 84 -16.58 4.48 2.69
C ALA A 84 -15.27 3.75 2.33
N LYS A 85 -15.35 2.58 1.69
CA LYS A 85 -14.17 1.85 1.19
C LYS A 85 -13.41 2.66 0.13
N HIS A 86 -14.12 3.42 -0.69
CA HIS A 86 -13.48 4.29 -1.69
C HIS A 86 -12.75 5.47 -1.04
N GLN A 87 -13.35 6.12 -0.04
CA GLN A 87 -12.70 7.19 0.73
C GLN A 87 -11.40 6.69 1.38
N ILE A 88 -11.49 5.58 2.14
CA ILE A 88 -10.32 4.96 2.79
C ILE A 88 -9.22 4.63 1.76
N HIS A 89 -9.61 4.12 0.58
CA HIS A 89 -8.65 3.81 -0.48
C HIS A 89 -7.87 5.06 -0.93
N HIS A 90 -8.56 6.18 -1.16
CA HIS A 90 -7.93 7.43 -1.58
C HIS A 90 -7.15 8.12 -0.46
N ASP A 91 -7.58 7.98 0.78
CA ASP A 91 -6.83 8.46 1.95
C ASP A 91 -5.46 7.77 2.01
N TYR A 92 -5.41 6.45 1.88
CA TYR A 92 -4.14 5.71 1.83
C TYR A 92 -3.24 6.13 0.67
N LEU A 93 -3.81 6.36 -0.52
CA LEU A 93 -3.02 6.84 -1.66
C LEU A 93 -2.43 8.23 -1.38
N THR A 94 -3.19 9.10 -0.73
CA THR A 94 -2.74 10.44 -0.35
C THR A 94 -1.60 10.35 0.66
N THR A 95 -1.73 9.51 1.70
CA THR A 95 -0.68 9.26 2.68
C THR A 95 0.59 8.71 2.03
N ILE A 96 0.48 7.68 1.20
CA ILE A 96 1.67 7.11 0.52
C ILE A 96 2.33 8.17 -0.36
N LYS A 97 1.55 9.01 -1.02
CA LYS A 97 2.10 10.09 -1.84
C LYS A 97 2.87 11.11 -0.99
N SER A 98 2.32 11.55 0.15
CA SER A 98 2.98 12.54 1.02
C SER A 98 4.24 12.02 1.70
N GLU A 99 4.34 10.72 1.96
CA GLU A 99 5.55 10.11 2.55
C GLU A 99 6.70 9.94 1.53
N LEU A 100 6.42 10.16 0.24
CA LEU A 100 7.37 9.92 -0.86
C LEU A 100 7.73 11.19 -1.65
N GLU A 101 7.09 12.32 -1.34
CA GLU A 101 7.46 13.67 -1.79
C GLU A 101 8.60 14.25 -0.93
#